data_AF-A0A2H0C2X3-F1
#
_entry.id   AF-A0A2H0C2X3-F1
#
_cell.length_a   1.000
_cell.length_b   1.000
_cell.length_c   1.000
_cell.angle_alpha   90.00
_cell.angle_beta   90.00
_cell.angle_gamma   90.00
#
_symmetry.space_group_name_H-M   'P 1'
#
loop_
_entity.id
_entity.type
_entity.pdbx_description
1 polymer ?
#
loop_
_entity_poly.entity_id
_entity_poly.type
_entity_poly.pdbx_seq_one_letter_code
_entity_poly.pdbx_strand_id
1 'polypeptide(L)'
;YYKKYKINKQIQDLKTQIASAEKSNQQISEMIDYLGSQSFLEKQAREKLNMKKPGEEVVIIEPPRQQATSVPEVLPGYNETEKNNNLTQEPPKPESKLVKWWRFFFR
;
A
#
# COMPACT_ATOMS: atom_id res chain seq x y z
N TYR A 1 8.10 -35.16 51.05
CA TYR A 1 6.99 -35.21 50.08
C TYR A 1 6.60 -33.83 49.52
N TYR A 2 6.26 -32.82 50.33
CA TYR A 2 5.81 -31.49 49.86
C TYR A 2 6.80 -30.75 48.94
N LYS A 3 8.11 -30.76 49.25
CA LYS A 3 9.14 -30.11 48.42
C LYS A 3 9.22 -30.67 46.99
N LYS A 4 9.14 -32.00 46.84
CA LYS A 4 9.13 -32.69 45.54
C LYS A 4 7.91 -32.29 44.71
N TYR A 5 6.74 -32.20 45.34
CA TYR A 5 5.53 -31.76 44.66
C TYR A 5 5.64 -30.32 44.15
N LYS A 6 6.15 -29.40 44.98
CA LYS A 6 6.35 -27.99 44.59
C LYS A 6 7.31 -27.85 43.41
N ILE A 7 8.43 -28.57 43.43
CA ILE A 7 9.41 -28.56 42.34
C ILE A 7 8.78 -29.12 41.05
N ASN A 8 8.05 -30.24 41.14
CA ASN A 8 7.37 -30.81 39.98
C ASN A 8 6.33 -29.85 39.40
N LYS A 9 5.58 -29.12 40.24
CA LYS A 9 4.64 -28.10 39.78
C LYS A 9 5.34 -26.98 39.02
N GLN A 10 6.46 -26.46 39.56
CA GLN A 10 7.25 -25.43 38.89
C GLN A 10 7.81 -25.92 37.55
N ILE A 11 8.25 -27.17 37.45
CA ILE A 11 8.69 -27.77 36.19
C ILE A 11 7.55 -27.80 35.16
N GLN A 12 6.33 -28.17 35.58
CA GLN A 12 5.18 -28.20 34.67
C GLN A 12 4.75 -26.80 34.21
N ASP A 13 4.76 -25.82 35.12
CA ASP A 13 4.47 -24.42 34.77
C ASP A 13 5.50 -23.89 33.77
N LEU A 14 6.80 -24.13 34.00
CA LEU A 14 7.86 -23.72 33.08
C LEU A 14 7.73 -24.39 31.71
N LYS A 15 7.41 -25.69 31.67
CA LYS A 15 7.17 -26.40 30.40
C LYS A 15 6.00 -25.80 29.62
N THR A 16 4.93 -25.43 30.32
CA THR A 16 3.75 -24.81 29.71
C THR A 16 4.10 -23.43 29.14
N GLN A 17 4.88 -22.64 29.87
CA GLN A 17 5.36 -21.34 29.41
C GLN A 17 6.27 -21.46 28.18
N ILE A 18 7.18 -22.44 28.17
CA ILE A 18 8.04 -22.73 27.00
C ILE A 18 7.18 -23.07 25.78
N ALA A 19 6.24 -24.00 25.91
CA ALA A 19 5.37 -24.39 24.81
C ALA A 19 4.53 -23.21 24.28
N SER A 20 4.05 -22.34 25.16
CA SER A 20 3.33 -21.13 24.76
C SER A 20 4.23 -20.14 24.02
N ALA A 21 5.47 -19.95 24.48
CA ALA A 21 6.44 -19.06 23.85
C ALA A 21 6.84 -19.59 22.47
N GLU A 22 7.11 -20.88 22.33
CA GLU A 22 7.43 -21.53 21.05
C GLU A 22 6.30 -21.35 20.04
N LYS A 23 5.05 -21.59 20.46
CA LYS A 23 3.87 -21.37 19.61
C LYS A 23 3.76 -19.91 19.15
N SER A 24 3.94 -18.96 20.07
CA SER A 24 3.92 -17.54 19.71
C SER A 24 5.02 -17.20 18.71
N ASN A 25 6.21 -17.77 18.87
CA ASN A 25 7.34 -17.52 18.00
C ASN A 25 7.08 -18.06 16.58
N GLN A 26 6.49 -19.26 16.48
CA GLN A 26 6.06 -19.84 15.20
C GLN A 26 5.03 -18.94 14.49
N GLN A 27 4.00 -18.49 15.21
CA GLN A 27 2.97 -17.62 14.64
C GLN A 27 3.54 -16.29 14.14
N ILE A 28 4.48 -15.70 14.88
CA ILE A 28 5.16 -14.47 14.48
C ILE A 28 6.01 -14.72 13.22
N SER A 29 6.74 -15.83 13.16
CA SER A 29 7.54 -16.21 11.99
C SER A 29 6.66 -16.36 10.75
N GLU A 30 5.55 -17.10 10.85
CA GLU A 30 4.59 -17.28 9.76
C GLU A 30 4.02 -15.95 9.27
N MET A 31 3.75 -15.01 10.19
CA MET A 31 3.27 -13.68 9.85
C MET A 31 4.35 -12.86 9.11
N ILE A 32 5.60 -12.92 9.55
CA ILE A 32 6.73 -12.26 8.88
C ILE A 32 6.88 -12.80 7.45
N ASP A 33 6.84 -14.12 7.29
CA ASP A 33 6.94 -14.78 5.98
C ASP A 33 5.79 -14.36 5.05
N TYR A 34 4.57 -14.29 5.58
CA TYR A 34 3.42 -13.80 4.82
C TYR A 34 3.59 -12.34 4.39
N LEU A 35 4.02 -11.46 5.29
CA LEU A 35 4.23 -10.03 4.98
C LEU A 35 5.36 -9.83 3.97
N GLY A 36 6.38 -10.69 3.97
CA GLY A 36 7.45 -10.72 2.97
C GLY A 36 7.05 -11.36 1.64
N SER A 37 5.89 -12.01 1.56
CA SER A 37 5.48 -12.73 0.36
C SER A 37 5.05 -11.81 -0.77
N GLN A 38 5.27 -12.25 -2.01
CA GLN A 38 4.83 -11.53 -3.21
C GLN A 38 3.31 -11.33 -3.25
N SER A 39 2.55 -12.27 -2.66
CA SER A 39 1.09 -12.20 -2.56
C SER A 39 0.63 -11.00 -1.72
N PHE A 40 1.29 -10.77 -0.58
CA PHE A 40 1.00 -9.62 0.26
C PHE A 40 1.38 -8.31 -0.43
N LEU A 41 2.54 -8.27 -1.09
CA LEU A 41 2.97 -7.09 -1.87
C LEU A 41 1.97 -6.75 -2.99
N GLU A 42 1.51 -7.75 -3.74
CA GLU A 42 0.51 -7.58 -4.79
C GLU A 42 -0.83 -7.08 -4.24
N LYS A 43 -1.27 -7.65 -3.11
CA LYS A 43 -2.49 -7.20 -2.42
C LYS A 43 -2.38 -5.72 -2.02
N GLN A 44 -1.27 -5.31 -1.41
CA GLN A 44 -1.05 -3.91 -1.04
C GLN A 44 -0.94 -3.00 -2.26
N ALA A 45 -0.29 -3.43 -3.36
CA ALA A 45 -0.23 -2.67 -4.59
C ALA A 45 -1.62 -2.47 -5.24
N ARG A 46 -2.47 -3.49 -5.25
CA ARG A 46 -3.86 -3.38 -5.70
C ARG A 46 -4.67 -2.43 -4.83
N GLU A 47 -4.60 -2.60 -3.51
CA GLU A 47 -5.40 -1.81 -2.56
C GLU A 47 -4.99 -0.34 -2.48
N LYS A 48 -3.68 -0.06 -2.53
CA LYS A 48 -3.13 1.28 -2.27
C LYS A 48 -2.80 2.05 -3.53
N LEU A 49 -2.42 1.35 -4.60
CA LEU A 49 -1.91 1.96 -5.82
C LEU A 49 -2.81 1.69 -7.02
N ASN A 50 -3.94 0.99 -6.83
CA ASN A 50 -4.83 0.52 -7.89
C ASN A 50 -4.05 -0.19 -9.02
N MET A 51 -2.91 -0.81 -8.68
CA MET A 51 -2.03 -1.47 -9.64
C MET A 51 -2.68 -2.76 -10.12
N LYS A 52 -2.60 -3.01 -11.43
CA LYS A 52 -3.19 -4.17 -12.10
C LYS A 52 -2.12 -4.97 -12.82
N LYS A 53 -2.33 -6.28 -12.95
CA LYS A 53 -1.46 -7.12 -13.78
C LYS A 53 -1.69 -6.79 -15.27
N PRO A 54 -0.69 -6.99 -16.15
CA PRO A 54 -0.89 -6.86 -17.58
C PRO A 54 -1.99 -7.84 -18.02
N GLY A 55 -3.05 -7.32 -18.66
CA GLY A 55 -4.24 -8.09 -19.08
C GLY A 55 -5.46 -8.00 -18.16
N GLU A 56 -5.39 -7.26 -17.04
CA GLU A 56 -6.53 -7.03 -16.14
C GLU A 56 -7.26 -5.73 -16.53
N GLU A 57 -8.59 -5.80 -16.70
CA GLU A 57 -9.46 -4.65 -17.03
C GLU A 57 -10.18 -4.15 -15.77
N VAL A 58 -9.97 -2.89 -15.41
CA VAL A 58 -10.59 -2.25 -14.24
C VAL A 58 -11.75 -1.40 -14.72
N VAL A 59 -12.97 -1.77 -14.35
CA VAL A 59 -14.18 -1.00 -14.67
C VAL A 59 -14.43 -0.02 -13.54
N ILE A 60 -14.28 1.28 -13.83
CA ILE A 60 -14.69 2.35 -12.91
C ILE A 60 -16.17 2.60 -13.17
N ILE A 61 -17.02 2.22 -12.21
CA ILE A 61 -18.46 2.53 -12.28
C ILE A 61 -18.64 3.93 -11.71
N GLU A 62 -18.77 4.91 -12.59
CA GLU A 62 -19.18 6.25 -12.18
C GLU A 62 -20.67 6.25 -11.82
N PRO A 63 -21.11 6.93 -10.75
CA PRO A 63 -22.53 7.17 -10.51
C PRO A 63 -23.12 7.91 -11.72
N PRO A 64 -24.41 7.72 -12.06
CA PRO A 64 -25.01 8.33 -13.23
C PRO A 64 -24.78 9.84 -13.22
N ARG A 65 -23.90 10.27 -14.13
CA ARG A 65 -23.54 11.66 -14.33
C ARG A 65 -24.81 12.38 -14.79
N GLN A 66 -25.37 13.24 -13.94
CA GLN A 66 -26.36 14.20 -14.42
C GLN A 66 -25.67 15.02 -15.52
N GLN A 67 -26.24 14.91 -16.72
CA GLN A 67 -25.66 15.42 -17.95
C GLN A 67 -25.47 16.93 -17.85
N ALA A 68 -24.22 17.37 -17.92
CA ALA A 68 -23.89 18.73 -18.32
C ALA A 68 -22.90 18.64 -19.48
N THR A 69 -23.50 18.70 -20.68
CA THR A 69 -23.01 19.30 -21.92
C THR A 69 -21.60 18.95 -22.42
N SER A 70 -21.61 18.28 -23.57
CA SER A 70 -20.54 18.09 -24.56
C SER A 70 -19.55 19.25 -24.71
N VAL A 71 -18.25 18.93 -24.65
CA VAL A 71 -17.20 19.67 -25.39
C VAL A 71 -16.27 18.61 -26.03
N PRO A 72 -15.97 18.68 -27.35
CA PRO A 72 -15.27 17.61 -28.06
C PRO A 72 -13.79 17.49 -27.67
N GLU A 73 -13.36 16.24 -27.57
CA GLU A 73 -11.98 15.78 -27.42
C GLU A 73 -11.18 16.09 -28.69
N VAL A 74 -10.23 17.02 -28.60
CA VAL A 74 -9.20 17.23 -29.62
C VAL A 74 -7.86 16.86 -29.01
N LEU A 75 -7.28 15.76 -29.47
CA LEU A 75 -5.92 15.30 -29.13
C LEU A 75 -4.90 16.36 -29.62
N PRO A 76 -4.01 16.91 -28.78
CA PRO A 76 -2.90 17.68 -29.28
C PRO A 76 -1.75 16.74 -29.63
N GLY A 77 -1.53 16.59 -30.93
CA GLY A 77 -0.26 16.14 -31.49
C GLY A 77 0.87 17.07 -31.06
N TYR A 78 2.00 16.44 -30.78
CA TYR A 78 3.34 17.00 -30.69
C TYR A 78 3.63 17.92 -31.88
N ASN A 79 4.01 19.17 -31.61
CA ASN A 79 4.90 19.98 -32.45
C ASN A 79 5.64 21.00 -31.58
N GLU A 80 6.97 21.01 -31.71
CA GLU A 80 7.92 21.91 -31.05
C GLU A 80 8.00 23.28 -31.73
N THR A 81 8.59 24.24 -31.00
CA THR A 81 9.03 25.60 -31.39
C THR A 81 7.90 26.60 -31.65
N GLU A 82 7.84 27.80 -31.03
CA GLU A 82 8.83 28.89 -31.08
C GLU A 82 8.77 29.82 -29.82
N LYS A 83 9.93 30.16 -29.24
CA LYS A 83 10.51 31.52 -29.41
C LYS A 83 9.84 32.80 -28.92
N ASN A 84 9.25 32.94 -27.71
CA ASN A 84 8.91 34.30 -27.20
C ASN A 84 9.32 34.54 -25.73
N ASN A 85 10.31 35.40 -25.50
CA ASN A 85 10.72 35.90 -24.19
C ASN A 85 9.77 36.98 -23.71
N ASN A 86 9.08 36.79 -22.58
CA ASN A 86 8.56 37.86 -21.73
C ASN A 86 8.46 37.37 -20.28
N LEU A 87 9.14 38.10 -19.39
CA LEU A 87 9.18 37.88 -17.95
C LEU A 87 7.83 38.29 -17.34
N THR A 88 6.90 37.34 -17.28
CA THR A 88 5.58 37.48 -16.67
C THR A 88 5.44 36.38 -15.63
N GLN A 89 5.03 36.76 -14.42
CA GLN A 89 4.89 35.94 -13.21
C GLN A 89 4.52 34.48 -13.51
N GLU A 90 5.36 33.54 -13.05
CA GLU A 90 5.15 32.11 -13.24
C GLU A 90 3.76 31.73 -12.71
N PRO A 91 2.85 31.20 -13.54
CA PRO A 91 1.64 30.56 -13.03
C PRO A 91 2.09 29.42 -12.09
N PRO A 92 1.37 29.14 -10.97
CA PRO A 92 1.79 28.13 -10.02
C PRO A 92 2.02 26.83 -10.79
N LYS A 93 3.30 26.43 -10.88
CA LYS A 93 3.74 25.24 -11.59
C LYS A 93 2.81 24.10 -11.16
N PRO A 94 2.16 23.40 -12.11
CA PRO A 94 1.28 22.30 -11.74
C PRO A 94 2.15 21.32 -10.97
N GLU A 95 1.93 21.25 -9.64
CA GLU A 95 2.71 20.37 -8.79
C GLU A 95 2.68 18.99 -9.44
N SER A 96 3.87 18.49 -9.75
CA SER A 96 4.02 17.16 -10.32
C SER A 96 3.19 16.21 -9.47
N LYS A 97 2.39 15.36 -10.12
CA LYS A 97 1.58 14.36 -9.42
C LYS A 97 2.46 13.59 -8.42
N LEU A 98 3.73 13.37 -8.72
CA LEU A 98 4.70 12.74 -7.84
C LEU A 98 4.89 13.47 -6.49
N VAL A 99 4.95 14.81 -6.48
CA VAL A 99 5.11 15.60 -5.26
C VAL A 99 3.85 15.52 -4.38
N LYS A 100 2.66 15.51 -5.00
CA LYS A 100 1.40 15.29 -4.27
C LYS A 100 1.35 13.92 -3.62
N TRP A 101 1.79 12.89 -4.33
CA TRP A 101 1.82 11.53 -3.80
C TRP A 101 2.81 11.43 -2.65
N TRP A 102 4.02 11.97 -2.80
CA TRP A 102 5.03 11.96 -1.73
C TRP A 102 4.51 12.59 -0.42
N ARG A 103 3.77 13.70 -0.48
CA ARG A 103 3.15 14.32 0.71
C ARG A 103 2.05 13.46 1.36
N PHE A 104 1.39 12.58 0.60
CA PHE A 104 0.34 11.71 1.13
C PHE A 104 0.91 10.50 1.87
N PHE A 105 2.04 9.94 1.41
CA PHE A 105 2.63 8.75 2.01
C PHE A 105 3.55 9.01 3.20
N PHE A 106 4.11 10.22 3.34
CA PHE A 106 5.21 10.50 4.28
C PHE A 106 4.95 11.69 5.22
N ARG A 107 3.70 11.99 5.57
CA ARG A 107 3.34 12.99 6.60
C ARG A 107 3.13 12.35 7.97
#